data_AF-A0A972ZLR9-F1
#
_entry.id   AF-A0A972ZLR9-F1
#
_cell.length_a   1.000
_cell.length_b   1.000
_cell.length_c   1.000
_cell.angle_alpha   90.00
_cell.angle_beta   90.00
_cell.angle_gamma   90.00
#
_symmetry.space_group_name_H-M   'P 1'
#
loop_
_entity.id
_entity.type
_entity.pdbx_description
1 polymer ?
#
loop_
_entity_poly.entity_id
_entity_poly.type
_entity_poly.pdbx_seq_one_letter_code
_entity_poly.pdbx_strand_id
1 'polypeptide(L)'
;MGEYALGQAVPRSEDPRLLKGGGRYIDDMVLPGMAVGYVLRSPHAHAHIRSLNADAAKSAPGILAVIDGADWAANDFGDMPIGSGRKQRDGSPLFQPPFPALVKDRVRWVGDYVAFIVAETLNQAKDAADLIEIDYEILPSVTDTEQAAQPGAPLVWDECPDNICFVHLGGDKDATDAAFAKADHVVREKFVINRVTAATMEPRSCVGHYTASEDHYTIYTTLQQTHPYRAVLAKTVLKVPENKVRVVTGDVGGSFGMKSEMYNEVALVLYGSKLTGRPVKWTSDRSESFVSDAHGRDNVSVGELALDKDGNFLGQRVTTIASVGAYLMAAGVNPMVANLGTLAGVYTTPAIHVDVTAVFANSNPTRPYRGAGRPEAAYVIERLIDTAARDLGIDRVAIRRRNMIPTDAFPYQTALTFKYDSGDFETIMDQAIATADYAGFEARRAEAAARGRL
;
A
#
# COMPACT_ATOMS: atom_id res chain seq x y z
N MET A 1 39.84 -13.77 11.23
CA MET A 1 38.60 -14.58 11.20
C MET A 1 37.59 -13.86 12.07
N GLY A 2 36.39 -13.58 11.55
CA GLY A 2 35.34 -12.90 12.31
C GLY A 2 34.85 -13.76 13.48
N GLU A 3 34.46 -13.12 14.57
CA GLU A 3 33.95 -13.73 15.82
C GLU A 3 32.67 -14.57 15.62
N TYR A 4 31.98 -14.41 14.49
CA TYR A 4 30.69 -15.03 14.18
C TYR A 4 30.67 -15.67 12.79
N ALA A 5 29.86 -16.73 12.63
CA ALA A 5 29.64 -17.44 11.37
C ALA A 5 28.20 -17.28 10.85
N LEU A 6 28.00 -17.47 9.53
CA LEU A 6 26.67 -17.51 8.92
C LEU A 6 25.83 -18.65 9.54
N GLY A 7 24.57 -18.37 9.88
CA GLY A 7 23.65 -19.33 10.49
C GLY A 7 23.66 -19.38 12.03
N GLN A 8 24.60 -18.70 12.68
CA GLN A 8 24.62 -18.58 14.14
C GLN A 8 23.60 -17.54 14.63
N ALA A 9 22.85 -17.86 15.68
CA ALA A 9 21.95 -16.93 16.35
C ALA A 9 22.76 -15.95 17.23
N VAL A 10 23.24 -14.87 16.64
CA VAL A 10 23.99 -13.81 17.34
C VAL A 10 23.02 -12.77 17.92
N PRO A 11 23.20 -12.32 19.18
CA PRO A 11 22.44 -11.21 19.74
C PRO A 11 22.56 -9.94 18.89
N ARG A 12 21.48 -9.16 18.79
CA ARG A 12 21.44 -8.00 17.90
C ARG A 12 22.27 -6.86 18.47
N SER A 13 23.01 -6.17 17.61
CA SER A 13 23.90 -5.08 18.03
C SER A 13 23.15 -3.80 18.37
N GLU A 14 21.93 -3.61 17.85
CA GLU A 14 21.08 -2.47 18.18
C GLU A 14 20.42 -2.55 19.56
N ASP A 15 20.21 -3.77 20.09
CA ASP A 15 19.42 -4.02 21.31
C ASP A 15 19.91 -3.25 22.54
N PRO A 16 21.21 -3.21 22.88
CA PRO A 16 21.69 -2.52 24.08
C PRO A 16 21.28 -1.04 24.14
N ARG A 17 21.16 -0.37 22.98
CA ARG A 17 20.74 1.03 22.89
C ARG A 17 19.21 1.13 22.92
N LEU A 18 18.50 0.34 22.12
CA LEU A 18 17.05 0.41 22.00
C LEU A 18 16.34 0.05 23.31
N LEU A 19 16.82 -0.98 24.03
CA LEU A 19 16.23 -1.44 25.30
C LEU A 19 16.40 -0.43 26.45
N LYS A 20 17.26 0.57 26.30
CA LYS A 20 17.56 1.58 27.33
C LYS A 20 17.01 2.96 26.99
N GLY A 21 16.11 3.06 26.02
CA GLY A 21 15.58 4.34 25.54
C GLY A 21 16.59 5.18 24.76
N GLY A 22 17.68 4.58 24.29
CA GLY A 22 18.67 5.26 23.44
C GLY A 22 18.30 5.30 21.96
N GLY A 23 17.05 4.94 21.61
CA GLY A 23 16.47 5.05 20.27
C GLY A 23 16.61 6.46 19.70
N ARG A 24 16.61 6.57 18.38
CA ARG A 24 16.69 7.83 17.64
C ARG A 24 15.60 7.81 16.58
N TYR A 25 14.36 7.86 17.03
CA TYR A 25 13.19 7.98 16.18
C TYR A 25 13.00 9.44 15.77
N ILE A 26 12.21 9.68 14.72
CA ILE A 26 12.10 11.04 14.16
C ILE A 26 11.41 11.99 15.15
N ASP A 27 10.43 11.50 15.91
CA ASP A 27 9.72 12.36 16.87
C ASP A 27 10.57 12.72 18.11
N ASP A 28 11.61 11.93 18.42
CA ASP A 28 12.60 12.25 19.47
C ASP A 28 13.49 13.43 19.08
N MET A 29 13.53 13.80 17.79
CA MET A 29 14.41 14.85 17.31
C MET A 29 13.97 16.22 17.77
N VAL A 30 14.95 17.02 18.19
CA VAL A 30 14.79 18.44 18.49
C VAL A 30 15.91 19.21 17.78
N LEU A 31 15.52 20.20 16.97
CA LEU A 31 16.44 21.15 16.35
C LEU A 31 16.26 22.54 16.98
N PRO A 32 17.30 23.39 17.01
CA PRO A 32 17.17 24.75 17.50
C PRO A 32 16.06 25.52 16.77
N GLY A 33 15.17 26.15 17.52
CA GLY A 33 14.06 26.92 16.96
C GLY A 33 13.02 26.08 16.20
N MET A 34 12.98 24.76 16.38
CA MET A 34 12.02 23.89 15.69
C MET A 34 10.57 24.29 16.01
N ALA A 35 9.76 24.41 14.97
CA ALA A 35 8.31 24.60 15.02
C ALA A 35 7.59 23.26 14.78
N VAL A 36 6.28 23.24 14.98
CA VAL A 36 5.42 22.07 14.76
C VAL A 36 4.48 22.32 13.60
N GLY A 37 4.33 21.32 12.73
CA GLY A 37 3.36 21.27 11.66
C GLY A 37 2.12 20.45 12.03
N TYR A 38 0.95 20.87 11.57
CA TYR A 38 -0.31 20.13 11.67
C TYR A 38 -1.04 20.17 10.33
N VAL A 39 -1.63 19.05 9.92
CA VAL A 39 -2.40 18.95 8.68
C VAL A 39 -3.88 19.02 9.03
N LEU A 40 -4.59 20.03 8.54
CA LEU A 40 -6.05 20.02 8.53
C LEU A 40 -6.52 19.10 7.40
N ARG A 41 -7.31 18.09 7.77
CA ARG A 41 -7.76 17.04 6.85
C ARG A 41 -9.22 17.15 6.51
N SER A 42 -9.58 16.72 5.30
CA SER A 42 -10.97 16.67 4.85
C SER A 42 -11.80 15.73 5.72
N PRO A 43 -12.96 16.15 6.23
CA PRO A 43 -13.94 15.26 6.84
C PRO A 43 -14.84 14.56 5.79
N HIS A 44 -14.73 14.91 4.51
CA HIS A 44 -15.61 14.42 3.44
C HIS A 44 -14.89 13.49 2.47
N ALA A 45 -15.58 12.42 2.06
CA ALA A 45 -15.09 11.48 1.05
C ALA A 45 -15.00 12.11 -0.35
N HIS A 46 -15.92 13.03 -0.66
CA HIS A 46 -15.91 13.76 -1.92
C HIS A 46 -16.65 15.09 -1.75
N ALA A 47 -15.98 16.20 -2.01
CA ALA A 47 -16.60 17.52 -1.96
C ALA A 47 -15.80 18.54 -2.77
N HIS A 48 -16.48 19.52 -3.35
CA HIS A 48 -15.84 20.75 -3.79
C HIS A 48 -15.53 21.64 -2.58
N ILE A 49 -14.38 22.30 -2.61
CA ILE A 49 -14.06 23.42 -1.72
C ILE A 49 -14.54 24.68 -2.44
N ARG A 50 -15.70 25.21 -2.03
CA ARG A 50 -16.27 26.44 -2.61
C ARG A 50 -15.48 27.67 -2.18
N SER A 51 -15.09 27.70 -0.91
CA SER A 51 -14.22 28.72 -0.34
C SER A 51 -13.49 28.18 0.90
N LEU A 52 -12.32 28.77 1.18
CA LEU A 52 -11.54 28.53 2.39
C LEU A 52 -11.07 29.88 2.91
N ASN A 53 -11.37 30.19 4.18
CA ASN A 53 -10.92 31.38 4.87
C ASN A 53 -10.06 30.99 6.08
N ALA A 54 -8.80 31.41 6.05
CA ALA A 54 -7.81 31.13 7.09
C ALA A 54 -7.36 32.39 7.84
N ASP A 55 -8.01 33.54 7.69
CA ASP A 55 -7.55 34.82 8.25
C ASP A 55 -7.49 34.81 9.79
N ALA A 56 -8.50 34.21 10.42
CA ALA A 56 -8.54 34.04 11.88
C ALA A 56 -7.41 33.10 12.35
N ALA A 57 -7.21 31.98 11.66
CA ALA A 57 -6.12 31.05 11.93
C ALA A 57 -4.74 31.70 11.78
N LYS A 58 -4.52 32.47 10.70
CA LYS A 58 -3.26 33.20 10.44
C LYS A 58 -2.93 34.23 11.52
N SER A 59 -3.96 34.81 12.14
CA SER A 59 -3.82 35.82 13.20
C SER A 59 -3.73 35.23 14.61
N ALA A 60 -3.88 33.91 14.77
CA ALA A 60 -3.93 33.28 16.07
C ALA A 60 -2.55 33.26 16.77
N PRO A 61 -2.51 33.33 18.11
CA PRO A 61 -1.25 33.37 18.86
C PRO A 61 -0.36 32.14 18.60
N GLY A 62 0.90 32.38 18.22
CA GLY A 62 1.90 31.33 18.00
C GLY A 62 1.84 30.65 16.64
N ILE A 63 0.98 31.13 15.72
CA ILE A 63 0.97 30.67 14.33
C ILE A 63 2.06 31.39 13.54
N LEU A 64 2.83 30.61 12.79
CA LEU A 64 3.97 31.05 11.99
C LEU A 64 3.64 31.05 10.50
N ALA A 65 2.82 30.09 10.06
CA ALA A 65 2.28 30.03 8.71
C ALA A 65 1.00 29.18 8.68
N VAL A 66 0.08 29.54 7.78
CA VAL A 66 -1.03 28.66 7.34
C VAL A 66 -0.91 28.59 5.83
N ILE A 67 -0.77 27.38 5.31
CA ILE A 67 -0.56 27.08 3.89
C ILE A 67 -1.78 26.30 3.40
N ASP A 68 -2.48 26.82 2.39
CA ASP A 68 -3.60 26.14 1.75
C ASP A 68 -3.25 25.66 0.32
N GLY A 69 -4.24 25.08 -0.38
CA GLY A 69 -4.06 24.63 -1.75
C GLY A 69 -3.77 25.75 -2.76
N ALA A 70 -4.19 26.99 -2.49
CA ALA A 70 -3.87 28.13 -3.34
C ALA A 70 -2.40 28.55 -3.15
N ASP A 71 -1.91 28.58 -1.91
CA ASP A 71 -0.49 28.77 -1.60
C ASP A 71 0.37 27.67 -2.21
N TRP A 72 -0.10 26.41 -2.16
CA TRP A 72 0.59 25.28 -2.80
C TRP A 72 0.68 25.44 -4.33
N ALA A 73 -0.41 25.83 -4.98
CA ALA A 73 -0.46 26.00 -6.42
C ALA A 73 0.34 27.23 -6.93
N ALA A 74 0.51 28.25 -6.08
CA ALA A 74 1.19 29.50 -6.43
C ALA A 74 2.72 29.46 -6.28
N ASN A 75 3.28 28.39 -5.68
CA ASN A 75 4.71 28.27 -5.46
C ASN A 75 5.41 27.39 -6.52
N ASP A 76 6.74 27.32 -6.47
CA ASP A 76 7.55 26.62 -7.48
C ASP A 76 7.65 25.09 -7.28
N PHE A 77 7.07 24.53 -6.22
CA PHE A 77 7.10 23.09 -5.97
C PHE A 77 6.25 22.35 -7.02
N GLY A 78 6.51 21.06 -7.19
CA GLY A 78 5.73 20.18 -8.03
C GLY A 78 4.90 19.20 -7.22
N ASP A 79 4.00 18.50 -7.91
CA ASP A 79 3.16 17.47 -7.33
C ASP A 79 3.96 16.28 -6.79
N MET A 80 3.31 15.54 -5.90
CA MET A 80 3.81 14.26 -5.40
C MET A 80 4.02 13.28 -6.57
N PRO A 81 5.05 12.42 -6.50
CA PRO A 81 5.34 11.48 -7.57
C PRO A 81 4.21 10.44 -7.71
N ILE A 82 3.79 10.22 -8.95
CA ILE A 82 2.70 9.31 -9.32
C ILE A 82 3.20 8.10 -10.11
N GLY A 83 2.42 7.02 -10.07
CA GLY A 83 2.79 5.76 -10.73
C GLY A 83 2.76 5.87 -12.25
N SER A 84 3.65 5.14 -12.93
CA SER A 84 3.79 5.16 -14.39
C SER A 84 3.93 3.75 -14.98
N GLY A 85 3.98 3.65 -16.32
CA GLY A 85 4.39 2.40 -17.01
C GLY A 85 3.32 1.31 -17.15
N ARG A 86 2.06 1.61 -16.84
CA ARG A 86 0.88 0.77 -17.14
C ARG A 86 0.03 1.35 -18.26
N LYS A 87 -0.92 0.55 -18.74
CA LYS A 87 -1.79 0.87 -19.86
C LYS A 87 -3.25 0.57 -19.50
N GLN A 88 -4.17 1.17 -20.24
CA GLN A 88 -5.58 0.79 -20.23
C GLN A 88 -5.83 -0.35 -21.23
N ARG A 89 -7.07 -0.84 -21.26
CA ARG A 89 -7.47 -2.00 -22.08
C ARG A 89 -7.34 -1.75 -23.59
N ASP A 90 -7.50 -0.51 -24.02
CA ASP A 90 -7.30 -0.06 -25.41
C ASP A 90 -5.83 0.17 -25.79
N GLY A 91 -4.90 -0.01 -24.84
CA GLY A 91 -3.46 0.18 -25.03
C GLY A 91 -2.97 1.62 -24.80
N SER A 92 -3.86 2.56 -24.50
CA SER A 92 -3.49 3.92 -24.08
C SER A 92 -2.75 3.91 -22.73
N PRO A 93 -1.97 4.96 -22.39
CA PRO A 93 -1.33 5.06 -21.08
C PRO A 93 -2.35 5.03 -19.94
N LEU A 94 -1.91 4.57 -18.76
CA LEU A 94 -2.72 4.67 -17.54
C LEU A 94 -3.16 6.12 -17.25
N PHE A 95 -4.30 6.30 -16.61
CA PHE A 95 -4.74 7.62 -16.19
C PHE A 95 -3.92 8.12 -14.98
N GLN A 96 -3.23 9.23 -15.18
CA GLN A 96 -2.31 9.85 -14.22
C GLN A 96 -2.92 11.16 -13.68
N PRO A 97 -3.62 11.12 -12.53
CA PRO A 97 -4.18 12.34 -11.96
C PRO A 97 -3.09 13.23 -11.35
N PRO A 98 -3.33 14.55 -11.24
CA PRO A 98 -2.56 15.42 -10.36
C PRO A 98 -2.55 14.89 -8.93
N PHE A 99 -1.45 15.10 -8.21
CA PHE A 99 -1.34 14.72 -6.81
C PHE A 99 -0.63 15.82 -6.00
N PRO A 100 -1.31 16.96 -5.75
CA PRO A 100 -0.71 18.08 -5.05
C PRO A 100 -0.49 17.74 -3.57
N ALA A 101 0.43 18.46 -2.90
CA ALA A 101 0.64 18.27 -1.46
C ALA A 101 -0.57 18.75 -0.65
N LEU A 102 -1.28 19.78 -1.12
CA LEU A 102 -2.54 20.28 -0.58
C LEU A 102 -3.57 20.43 -1.71
N VAL A 103 -4.79 19.97 -1.49
CA VAL A 103 -5.88 20.15 -2.44
C VAL A 103 -6.37 21.60 -2.44
N LYS A 104 -6.71 22.10 -3.62
CA LYS A 104 -7.24 23.45 -3.79
C LYS A 104 -8.76 23.46 -3.93
N ASP A 105 -9.27 22.75 -4.93
CA ASP A 105 -10.67 22.91 -5.36
C ASP A 105 -11.58 21.73 -4.99
N ARG A 106 -11.01 20.57 -4.65
CA ARG A 106 -11.77 19.33 -4.43
C ARG A 106 -11.03 18.35 -3.53
N VAL A 107 -11.73 17.84 -2.52
CA VAL A 107 -11.28 16.72 -1.66
C VAL A 107 -11.84 15.42 -2.20
N ARG A 108 -11.06 14.34 -2.18
CA ARG A 108 -11.44 13.04 -2.79
C ARG A 108 -11.37 11.84 -1.86
N TRP A 109 -10.99 12.02 -0.60
CA TRP A 109 -11.18 10.99 0.44
C TRP A 109 -11.29 11.64 1.83
N VAL A 110 -11.85 10.92 2.82
CA VAL A 110 -11.85 11.38 4.23
C VAL A 110 -10.44 11.29 4.79
N GLY A 111 -9.78 12.42 5.02
CA GLY A 111 -8.37 12.51 5.37
C GLY A 111 -7.50 13.28 4.37
N ASP A 112 -8.08 13.75 3.27
CA ASP A 112 -7.37 14.49 2.21
C ASP A 112 -6.74 15.79 2.74
N TYR A 113 -5.69 16.27 2.11
CA TYR A 113 -4.82 17.33 2.63
C TYR A 113 -5.40 18.72 2.30
N VAL A 114 -6.00 19.41 3.27
CA VAL A 114 -6.70 20.68 3.01
C VAL A 114 -5.84 21.90 3.33
N ALA A 115 -5.23 21.93 4.52
CA ALA A 115 -4.31 22.99 4.91
C ALA A 115 -3.16 22.44 5.78
N PHE A 116 -2.03 23.14 5.79
CA PHE A 116 -0.90 22.85 6.66
C PHE A 116 -0.59 24.07 7.53
N ILE A 117 -0.62 23.87 8.85
CA ILE A 117 -0.44 24.92 9.86
C ILE A 117 0.92 24.71 10.53
N VAL A 118 1.74 25.74 10.55
CA VAL A 118 3.03 25.76 11.25
C VAL A 118 2.90 26.68 12.47
N ALA A 119 3.21 26.17 13.66
CA ALA A 119 3.04 26.89 14.91
C ALA A 119 4.18 26.61 15.92
N GLU A 120 4.23 27.39 16.99
CA GLU A 120 5.15 27.18 18.12
C GLU A 120 4.87 25.87 18.86
N THR A 121 3.60 25.48 18.98
CA THR A 121 3.18 24.24 19.66
C THR A 121 2.10 23.51 18.87
N LEU A 122 2.00 22.19 19.09
CA LEU A 122 0.97 21.37 18.44
C LEU A 122 -0.45 21.82 18.81
N ASN A 123 -0.70 22.20 20.08
CA ASN A 123 -2.01 22.64 20.51
C ASN A 123 -2.44 23.92 19.80
N GLN A 124 -1.54 24.90 19.68
CA GLN A 124 -1.83 26.11 18.89
C GLN A 124 -2.14 25.80 17.42
N ALA A 125 -1.40 24.87 16.81
CA ALA A 125 -1.67 24.46 15.44
C ALA A 125 -3.06 23.82 15.27
N LYS A 126 -3.50 23.01 16.24
CA LYS A 126 -4.83 22.40 16.28
C LYS A 126 -5.92 23.43 16.52
N ASP A 127 -5.74 24.31 17.51
CA ASP A 127 -6.68 25.39 17.82
C ASP A 127 -6.87 26.32 16.60
N ALA A 128 -5.79 26.64 15.88
CA ALA A 128 -5.87 27.44 14.68
C ALA A 128 -6.52 26.70 13.50
N ALA A 129 -6.40 25.37 13.42
CA ALA A 129 -7.08 24.60 12.39
C ALA A 129 -8.62 24.66 12.56
N ASP A 130 -9.12 24.70 13.80
CA ASP A 130 -10.54 24.88 14.10
C ASP A 130 -11.07 26.30 13.74
N LEU A 131 -10.17 27.26 13.52
CA LEU A 131 -10.51 28.61 13.06
C LEU A 131 -10.55 28.75 11.53
N ILE A 132 -10.20 27.71 10.78
CA ILE A 132 -10.27 27.73 9.31
C ILE A 132 -11.71 27.42 8.90
N GLU A 133 -12.36 28.39 8.27
CA GLU A 133 -13.72 28.23 7.76
C GLU A 133 -13.67 27.70 6.33
N ILE A 134 -14.35 26.57 6.09
CA ILE A 134 -14.37 25.92 4.78
C ILE A 134 -15.82 25.67 4.36
N ASP A 135 -16.19 26.17 3.20
CA ASP A 135 -17.49 25.87 2.57
C ASP A 135 -17.34 24.68 1.62
N TYR A 136 -17.93 23.55 2.01
CA TYR A 136 -17.94 22.33 1.23
C TYR A 136 -19.27 22.14 0.51
N GLU A 137 -19.20 21.87 -0.79
CA GLU A 137 -20.31 21.23 -1.50
C GLU A 137 -20.04 19.74 -1.59
N ILE A 138 -20.79 18.96 -0.81
CA ILE A 138 -20.64 17.51 -0.74
C ILE A 138 -21.11 16.87 -2.06
N LEU A 139 -20.29 15.98 -2.60
CA LEU A 139 -20.54 15.25 -3.84
C LEU A 139 -20.84 13.77 -3.56
N PRO A 140 -21.54 13.07 -4.47
CA PRO A 140 -21.62 11.62 -4.44
C PRO A 140 -20.23 11.00 -4.46
N SER A 141 -20.00 9.94 -3.68
CA SER A 141 -18.72 9.25 -3.58
C SER A 141 -18.87 7.74 -3.78
N VAL A 142 -17.82 7.08 -4.28
CA VAL A 142 -17.76 5.62 -4.37
C VAL A 142 -16.58 5.08 -3.54
N THR A 143 -16.88 4.27 -2.53
CA THR A 143 -15.85 3.68 -1.64
C THR A 143 -15.73 2.17 -1.79
N ASP A 144 -16.72 1.51 -2.40
CA ASP A 144 -16.69 0.08 -2.70
C ASP A 144 -15.88 -0.17 -3.99
N THR A 145 -14.87 -1.03 -3.88
CA THR A 145 -13.92 -1.32 -4.95
C THR A 145 -14.57 -1.95 -6.18
N GLU A 146 -15.54 -2.85 -6.02
CA GLU A 146 -16.20 -3.49 -7.16
C GLU A 146 -17.19 -2.54 -7.84
N GLN A 147 -17.88 -1.70 -7.07
CA GLN A 147 -18.83 -0.72 -7.59
C GLN A 147 -18.15 0.43 -8.34
N ALA A 148 -16.90 0.76 -8.02
CA ALA A 148 -16.18 1.90 -8.61
C ALA A 148 -16.05 1.84 -10.14
N ALA A 149 -15.93 0.66 -10.73
CA ALA A 149 -15.86 0.47 -12.18
C ALA A 149 -17.21 0.16 -12.85
N GLN A 150 -18.32 0.23 -12.11
CA GLN A 150 -19.64 -0.03 -12.69
C GLN A 150 -20.19 1.22 -13.41
N PRO A 151 -20.96 1.04 -14.49
CA PRO A 151 -21.61 2.16 -15.17
C PRO A 151 -22.45 3.01 -14.21
N GLY A 152 -22.24 4.33 -14.22
CA GLY A 152 -22.99 5.27 -13.37
C GLY A 152 -22.46 5.41 -11.94
N ALA A 153 -21.34 4.75 -11.59
CA ALA A 153 -20.65 5.03 -10.34
C ALA A 153 -20.21 6.50 -10.26
N PRO A 154 -20.26 7.13 -9.06
CA PRO A 154 -19.65 8.45 -8.85
C PRO A 154 -18.19 8.48 -9.35
N LEU A 155 -17.84 9.53 -10.09
CA LEU A 155 -16.49 9.70 -10.61
C LEU A 155 -15.57 10.29 -9.53
N VAL A 156 -14.38 9.72 -9.38
CA VAL A 156 -13.33 10.29 -8.53
C VAL A 156 -12.58 11.41 -9.27
N TRP A 157 -12.40 11.22 -10.58
CA TRP A 157 -11.78 12.17 -11.50
C TRP A 157 -12.67 12.32 -12.73
N ASP A 158 -13.03 13.55 -13.07
CA ASP A 158 -13.94 13.82 -14.19
C ASP A 158 -13.30 13.40 -15.53
N GLU A 159 -11.96 13.47 -15.60
CA GLU A 159 -11.15 13.07 -16.76
C GLU A 159 -10.96 11.54 -16.89
N CYS A 160 -11.45 10.76 -15.92
CA CYS A 160 -11.42 9.30 -15.91
C CYS A 160 -12.87 8.75 -15.78
N PRO A 161 -13.65 8.75 -16.89
CA PRO A 161 -15.10 8.57 -16.86
C PRO A 161 -15.58 7.17 -16.49
N ASP A 162 -14.68 6.21 -16.33
CA ASP A 162 -14.95 4.83 -15.91
C ASP A 162 -14.26 4.47 -14.58
N ASN A 163 -13.59 5.45 -13.94
CA ASN A 163 -12.71 5.25 -12.79
C ASN A 163 -11.58 4.22 -13.01
N ILE A 164 -11.29 3.77 -14.24
CA ILE A 164 -10.26 2.77 -14.49
C ILE A 164 -8.90 3.47 -14.65
N CYS A 165 -8.00 3.23 -13.69
CA CYS A 165 -6.64 3.74 -13.74
C CYS A 165 -5.81 2.99 -14.80
N PHE A 166 -5.78 1.65 -14.69
CA PHE A 166 -5.06 0.79 -15.62
C PHE A 166 -5.62 -0.63 -15.64
N VAL A 167 -5.22 -1.39 -16.66
CA VAL A 167 -5.51 -2.82 -16.79
C VAL A 167 -4.20 -3.59 -16.95
N HIS A 168 -4.16 -4.81 -16.41
CA HIS A 168 -3.08 -5.75 -16.62
C HIS A 168 -3.65 -7.11 -17.01
N LEU A 169 -3.24 -7.59 -18.19
CA LEU A 169 -3.48 -8.95 -18.66
C LEU A 169 -2.18 -9.73 -18.59
N GLY A 170 -2.25 -11.00 -18.15
CA GLY A 170 -1.07 -11.85 -18.03
C GLY A 170 -1.41 -13.33 -18.22
N GLY A 171 -0.40 -14.10 -18.62
CA GLY A 171 -0.55 -15.54 -18.89
C GLY A 171 -1.08 -15.84 -20.30
N ASP A 172 -1.53 -17.07 -20.51
CA ASP A 172 -2.01 -17.58 -21.81
C ASP A 172 -3.53 -17.79 -21.75
N LYS A 173 -4.27 -16.85 -22.35
CA LYS A 173 -5.74 -16.87 -22.35
C LYS A 173 -6.29 -18.07 -23.14
N ASP A 174 -5.74 -18.34 -24.31
CA ASP A 174 -6.28 -19.34 -25.22
C ASP A 174 -6.04 -20.76 -24.68
N ALA A 175 -4.84 -21.01 -24.14
CA ALA A 175 -4.53 -22.26 -23.45
C ALA A 175 -5.41 -22.45 -22.20
N THR A 176 -5.64 -21.38 -21.44
CA THR A 176 -6.53 -21.42 -20.26
C THR A 176 -7.96 -21.75 -20.69
N ASP A 177 -8.52 -21.06 -21.69
CA ASP A 177 -9.88 -21.32 -22.17
C ASP A 177 -10.03 -22.77 -22.70
N ALA A 178 -9.02 -23.28 -23.40
CA ALA A 178 -8.99 -24.67 -23.86
C ALA A 178 -8.92 -25.69 -22.70
N ALA A 179 -8.24 -25.37 -21.61
CA ALA A 179 -8.21 -26.20 -20.41
C ALA A 179 -9.58 -26.25 -19.72
N PHE A 180 -10.24 -25.10 -19.58
CA PHE A 180 -11.61 -25.01 -19.03
C PHE A 180 -12.64 -25.75 -19.88
N ALA A 181 -12.52 -25.72 -21.21
CA ALA A 181 -13.42 -26.44 -22.10
C ALA A 181 -13.33 -27.99 -21.99
N LYS A 182 -12.22 -28.51 -21.45
CA LYS A 182 -11.97 -29.95 -21.27
C LYS A 182 -12.11 -30.40 -19.81
N ALA A 183 -12.40 -29.48 -18.90
CA ALA A 183 -12.44 -29.78 -17.48
C ALA A 183 -13.63 -30.68 -17.13
N ASP A 184 -13.38 -31.70 -16.31
CA ASP A 184 -14.43 -32.52 -15.72
C ASP A 184 -15.06 -31.80 -14.51
N HIS A 185 -14.29 -30.97 -13.82
CA HIS A 185 -14.75 -30.15 -12.71
C HIS A 185 -14.18 -28.74 -12.77
N VAL A 186 -15.00 -27.75 -12.42
CA VAL A 186 -14.59 -26.35 -12.30
C VAL A 186 -15.05 -25.80 -10.98
N VAL A 187 -14.10 -25.28 -10.20
CA VAL A 187 -14.40 -24.49 -9.01
C VAL A 187 -14.32 -23.01 -9.35
N ARG A 188 -15.29 -22.24 -8.85
CA ARG A 188 -15.35 -20.79 -9.00
C ARG A 188 -15.73 -20.14 -7.68
N GLU A 189 -14.93 -19.19 -7.24
CA GLU A 189 -15.14 -18.50 -5.97
C GLU A 189 -14.89 -16.99 -6.11
N LYS A 190 -15.67 -16.19 -5.40
CA LYS A 190 -15.47 -14.74 -5.27
C LYS A 190 -14.84 -14.43 -3.92
N PHE A 191 -13.74 -13.69 -3.95
CA PHE A 191 -12.96 -13.30 -2.79
C PHE A 191 -12.98 -11.79 -2.63
N VAL A 192 -13.49 -11.32 -1.50
CA VAL A 192 -13.32 -9.93 -1.05
C VAL A 192 -12.11 -9.91 -0.11
N ILE A 193 -10.99 -9.43 -0.60
CA ILE A 193 -9.75 -9.30 0.16
C ILE A 193 -9.71 -7.91 0.76
N ASN A 194 -10.18 -7.84 2.01
CA ASN A 194 -10.39 -6.60 2.75
C ASN A 194 -9.17 -5.69 2.73
N ARG A 195 -9.43 -4.40 2.59
CA ARG A 195 -8.47 -3.33 2.85
C ARG A 195 -7.96 -3.38 4.29
N VAL A 196 -6.65 -3.21 4.45
CA VAL A 196 -5.99 -3.17 5.76
C VAL A 196 -4.92 -2.07 5.81
N THR A 197 -4.66 -1.55 7.00
CA THR A 197 -3.52 -0.64 7.25
C THR A 197 -2.36 -1.38 7.91
N ALA A 198 -1.14 -0.90 7.67
CA ALA A 198 0.06 -1.44 8.31
C ALA A 198 0.10 -1.17 9.82
N ALA A 199 -0.55 -0.10 10.28
CA ALA A 199 -0.65 0.31 11.70
C ALA A 199 0.69 0.17 12.46
N THR A 200 1.77 0.75 11.91
CA THR A 200 3.10 0.71 12.54
C THR A 200 3.06 1.35 13.92
N MET A 201 3.74 0.76 14.91
CA MET A 201 3.71 1.28 16.30
C MET A 201 4.17 2.74 16.37
N GLU A 202 5.24 3.10 15.66
CA GLU A 202 5.60 4.48 15.38
C GLU A 202 4.75 4.97 14.20
N PRO A 203 3.91 6.01 14.35
CA PRO A 203 3.24 6.68 13.23
C PRO A 203 4.24 7.27 12.22
N ARG A 204 3.73 7.86 11.13
CA ARG A 204 4.60 8.63 10.22
C ARG A 204 5.08 9.90 10.92
N SER A 205 6.33 10.28 10.66
CA SER A 205 6.91 11.52 11.14
C SER A 205 8.00 12.03 10.20
N CYS A 206 8.14 13.34 10.12
CA CYS A 206 9.21 14.00 9.40
C CYS A 206 9.60 15.35 10.03
N VAL A 207 10.86 15.74 9.86
CA VAL A 207 11.38 17.07 10.19
C VAL A 207 12.02 17.67 8.96
N GLY A 208 11.43 18.73 8.43
CA GLY A 208 11.97 19.52 7.33
C GLY A 208 12.82 20.66 7.84
N HIS A 209 13.98 20.89 7.23
CA HIS A 209 14.85 22.02 7.54
C HIS A 209 15.44 22.59 6.25
N TYR A 210 15.05 23.81 5.91
CA TYR A 210 15.66 24.59 4.85
C TYR A 210 16.67 25.59 5.42
N THR A 211 17.91 25.50 4.97
CA THR A 211 18.99 26.41 5.35
C THR A 211 19.17 27.46 4.26
N ALA A 212 18.68 28.68 4.49
CA ALA A 212 18.73 29.77 3.50
C ALA A 212 20.17 30.17 3.11
N SER A 213 21.13 30.11 4.04
CA SER A 213 22.54 30.47 3.77
C SER A 213 23.24 29.54 2.79
N GLU A 214 22.76 28.32 2.64
CA GLU A 214 23.32 27.30 1.74
C GLU A 214 22.37 26.95 0.58
N ASP A 215 21.15 27.50 0.62
CA ASP A 215 20.01 27.13 -0.22
C ASP A 215 19.90 25.59 -0.30
N HIS A 216 19.72 24.97 0.86
CA HIS A 216 19.81 23.52 1.03
C HIS A 216 18.70 22.97 1.92
N TYR A 217 18.08 21.86 1.49
CA TYR A 217 17.02 21.17 2.20
C TYR A 217 17.55 19.91 2.89
N THR A 218 17.26 19.75 4.17
CA THR A 218 17.42 18.50 4.90
C THR A 218 16.05 18.00 5.36
N ILE A 219 15.76 16.73 5.08
CA ILE A 219 14.58 16.03 5.60
C ILE A 219 15.04 14.86 6.47
N TYR A 220 14.59 14.86 7.72
CA TYR A 220 14.64 13.69 8.59
C TYR A 220 13.30 12.97 8.51
N THR A 221 13.28 11.68 8.23
CA THR A 221 12.02 10.99 7.93
C THR A 221 12.10 9.50 8.21
N THR A 222 10.93 8.88 8.41
CA THR A 222 10.79 7.45 8.66
C THR A 222 10.80 6.60 7.37
N LEU A 223 11.26 7.14 6.23
CA LEU A 223 11.21 6.47 4.93
C LEU A 223 12.17 5.27 4.85
N GLN A 224 11.67 4.15 4.31
CA GLN A 224 12.42 2.91 4.16
C GLN A 224 13.52 2.99 3.07
N GLN A 225 13.38 3.89 2.10
CA GLN A 225 14.39 4.13 1.08
C GLN A 225 14.82 5.60 1.20
N THR A 226 16.12 5.89 1.09
CA THR A 226 16.61 7.28 1.24
C THR A 226 17.17 7.83 -0.07
N HIS A 227 18.01 7.04 -0.75
CA HIS A 227 18.71 7.49 -1.95
C HIS A 227 17.78 7.69 -3.16
N PRO A 228 16.90 6.74 -3.54
CA PRO A 228 15.98 6.96 -4.65
C PRO A 228 15.04 8.14 -4.40
N TYR A 229 14.57 8.32 -3.16
CA TYR A 229 13.68 9.45 -2.83
C TYR A 229 14.38 10.78 -2.81
N ARG A 230 15.67 10.86 -2.49
CA ARG A 230 16.42 12.13 -2.64
C ARG A 230 16.33 12.64 -4.08
N ALA A 231 16.56 11.76 -5.06
CA ALA A 231 16.49 12.10 -6.48
C ALA A 231 15.07 12.52 -6.88
N VAL A 232 14.05 11.77 -6.47
CA VAL A 232 12.64 12.06 -6.79
C VAL A 232 12.16 13.34 -6.11
N LEU A 233 12.44 13.53 -4.82
CA LEU A 233 12.09 14.73 -4.06
C LEU A 233 12.74 15.98 -4.68
N ALA A 234 14.03 15.91 -5.00
CA ALA A 234 14.76 17.03 -5.61
C ALA A 234 14.17 17.39 -6.98
N LYS A 235 13.98 16.41 -7.86
CA LYS A 235 13.57 16.62 -9.25
C LYS A 235 12.08 16.96 -9.39
N THR A 236 11.21 16.17 -8.78
CA THR A 236 9.77 16.20 -9.04
C THR A 236 9.06 17.21 -8.15
N VAL A 237 9.44 17.28 -6.87
CA VAL A 237 8.72 18.11 -5.89
C VAL A 237 9.43 19.43 -5.66
N LEU A 238 10.71 19.43 -5.28
CA LEU A 238 11.41 20.69 -4.94
C LEU A 238 11.89 21.46 -6.18
N LYS A 239 12.02 20.78 -7.32
CA LYS A 239 12.60 21.30 -8.58
C LYS A 239 13.98 21.95 -8.39
N VAL A 240 14.83 21.31 -7.58
CA VAL A 240 16.22 21.75 -7.32
C VAL A 240 17.22 20.66 -7.72
N PRO A 241 18.50 21.01 -7.92
CA PRO A 241 19.56 20.02 -8.07
C PRO A 241 19.62 19.04 -6.89
N GLU A 242 19.89 17.76 -7.14
CA GLU A 242 19.87 16.70 -6.12
C GLU A 242 20.87 16.96 -4.97
N ASN A 243 22.00 17.62 -5.25
CA ASN A 243 22.99 18.01 -4.25
C ASN A 243 22.53 19.11 -3.29
N LYS A 244 21.36 19.73 -3.51
CA LYS A 244 20.71 20.65 -2.57
C LYS A 244 19.77 19.93 -1.59
N VAL A 245 19.68 18.61 -1.64
CA VAL A 245 18.75 17.82 -0.85
C VAL A 245 19.49 16.76 -0.07
N ARG A 246 19.21 16.65 1.23
CA ARG A 246 19.68 15.58 2.09
C ARG A 246 18.50 14.87 2.73
N VAL A 247 18.44 13.55 2.57
CA VAL A 247 17.46 12.68 3.21
C VAL A 247 18.17 11.87 4.29
N VAL A 248 17.67 11.92 5.53
CA VAL A 248 18.22 11.22 6.68
C VAL A 248 17.12 10.36 7.31
N THR A 249 17.43 9.08 7.57
CA THR A 249 16.60 8.20 8.38
C THR A 249 17.35 7.80 9.63
N GLY A 250 16.63 7.69 10.75
CA GLY A 250 17.13 7.14 12.02
C GLY A 250 16.63 5.72 12.23
N ASP A 251 16.36 5.40 13.50
CA ASP A 251 15.57 4.21 13.82
C ASP A 251 14.13 4.40 13.32
N VAL A 252 13.50 3.32 12.87
CA VAL A 252 12.12 3.34 12.38
C VAL A 252 11.31 2.29 13.13
N GLY A 253 10.26 2.70 13.83
CA GLY A 253 9.38 1.86 14.65
C GLY A 253 8.37 1.06 13.82
N GLY A 254 8.86 0.39 12.78
CA GLY A 254 8.07 -0.35 11.81
C GLY A 254 7.74 0.48 10.55
N SER A 255 7.81 -0.18 9.39
CA SER A 255 7.45 0.37 8.07
C SER A 255 6.47 -0.56 7.34
N PHE A 256 6.85 -1.83 7.20
CA PHE A 256 6.05 -2.89 6.57
C PHE A 256 5.66 -2.64 5.10
N GLY A 257 6.34 -1.71 4.44
CA GLY A 257 6.07 -1.27 3.06
C GLY A 257 5.30 0.04 2.99
N MET A 258 4.51 0.38 4.02
CA MET A 258 3.74 1.62 4.08
C MET A 258 4.66 2.86 4.07
N LYS A 259 5.83 2.80 4.72
CA LYS A 259 6.84 3.90 4.74
C LYS A 259 7.84 3.80 3.59
N SER A 260 7.55 3.02 2.56
CA SER A 260 8.40 2.91 1.35
C SER A 260 7.95 3.87 0.24
N GLU A 261 7.40 5.03 0.59
CA GLU A 261 7.16 6.12 -0.37
C GLU A 261 7.02 7.44 0.37
N MET A 262 7.26 8.53 -0.35
CA MET A 262 7.08 9.88 0.16
C MET A 262 5.59 10.21 0.29
N TYR A 263 5.22 10.85 1.39
CA TYR A 263 3.90 11.41 1.64
C TYR A 263 3.94 12.94 1.60
N ASN A 264 2.77 13.55 1.44
CA ASN A 264 2.60 14.99 1.27
C ASN A 264 3.28 15.78 2.39
N GLU A 265 3.25 15.29 3.63
CA GLU A 265 3.82 15.98 4.78
C GLU A 265 5.33 16.20 4.65
N VAL A 266 6.06 15.36 3.90
CA VAL A 266 7.48 15.58 3.58
C VAL A 266 7.68 16.88 2.81
N ALA A 267 6.84 17.14 1.81
CA ALA A 267 6.90 18.37 1.04
C ALA A 267 6.45 19.57 1.88
N LEU A 268 5.41 19.39 2.70
CA LEU A 268 4.83 20.44 3.53
C LEU A 268 5.77 20.93 4.63
N VAL A 269 6.47 20.03 5.34
CA VAL A 269 7.45 20.47 6.35
C VAL A 269 8.63 21.22 5.72
N LEU A 270 9.03 20.87 4.50
CA LEU A 270 10.11 21.56 3.78
C LEU A 270 9.65 22.94 3.30
N TYR A 271 8.43 23.05 2.79
CA TYR A 271 7.86 24.32 2.37
C TYR A 271 7.62 25.24 3.57
N GLY A 272 6.98 24.74 4.63
CA GLY A 272 6.80 25.46 5.89
C GLY A 272 8.13 25.91 6.51
N SER A 273 9.18 25.08 6.43
CA SER A 273 10.51 25.46 6.89
C SER A 273 11.12 26.60 6.06
N LYS A 274 10.97 26.55 4.73
CA LYS A 274 11.43 27.61 3.84
C LYS A 274 10.72 28.94 4.10
N LEU A 275 9.40 28.92 4.34
CA LEU A 275 8.61 30.12 4.61
C LEU A 275 8.95 30.76 5.96
N THR A 276 9.10 29.94 7.00
CA THR A 276 9.28 30.42 8.38
C THR A 276 10.74 30.63 8.77
N GLY A 277 11.69 30.11 7.99
CA GLY A 277 13.11 30.10 8.34
C GLY A 277 13.45 29.20 9.53
N ARG A 278 12.55 28.30 9.93
CA ARG A 278 12.68 27.42 11.10
C ARG A 278 12.57 25.96 10.67
N PRO A 279 13.23 25.01 11.34
CA PRO A 279 12.91 23.60 11.14
C PRO A 279 11.44 23.32 11.52
N VAL A 280 10.73 22.49 10.76
CA VAL A 280 9.32 22.14 11.03
C VAL A 280 9.22 20.63 11.23
N LYS A 281 8.70 20.21 12.39
CA LYS A 281 8.40 18.80 12.69
C LYS A 281 6.90 18.52 12.50
N TRP A 282 6.56 17.47 11.78
CA TRP A 282 5.23 16.89 11.77
C TRP A 282 5.30 15.43 12.23
N THR A 283 4.39 15.03 13.11
CA THR A 283 4.25 13.65 13.58
C THR A 283 2.76 13.33 13.61
N SER A 284 2.37 12.24 12.96
CA SER A 284 0.98 11.82 12.93
C SER A 284 0.51 11.26 14.27
N ASP A 285 -0.75 11.47 14.62
CA ASP A 285 -1.39 10.67 15.66
C ASP A 285 -1.97 9.36 15.10
N ARG A 286 -2.39 8.45 16.00
CA ARG A 286 -2.89 7.14 15.56
C ARG A 286 -4.17 7.27 14.71
N SER A 287 -5.10 8.13 15.11
CA SER A 287 -6.38 8.26 14.41
C SER A 287 -6.19 8.89 13.04
N GLU A 288 -5.34 9.90 12.95
CA GLU A 288 -4.92 10.52 11.70
C GLU A 288 -4.27 9.50 10.76
N SER A 289 -3.43 8.60 11.29
CA SER A 289 -2.78 7.54 10.51
C SER A 289 -3.79 6.62 9.80
N PHE A 290 -4.94 6.30 10.41
CA PHE A 290 -5.97 5.47 9.75
C PHE A 290 -6.58 6.14 8.51
N VAL A 291 -6.67 7.46 8.50
CA VAL A 291 -7.28 8.25 7.40
C VAL A 291 -6.25 8.90 6.47
N SER A 292 -4.96 8.70 6.71
CA SER A 292 -3.89 9.35 5.92
C SER A 292 -2.79 8.42 5.42
N ASP A 293 -2.54 7.31 6.12
CA ASP A 293 -1.60 6.30 5.67
C ASP A 293 -2.15 5.63 4.40
N ALA A 294 -1.25 5.19 3.53
CA ALA A 294 -1.65 4.30 2.46
C ALA A 294 -2.00 2.92 3.02
N HIS A 295 -3.07 2.34 2.49
CA HIS A 295 -3.56 1.02 2.89
C HIS A 295 -2.99 -0.07 1.98
N GLY A 296 -3.31 -1.33 2.21
CA GLY A 296 -2.94 -2.45 1.34
C GLY A 296 -4.09 -3.42 1.12
N ARG A 297 -3.88 -4.35 0.19
CA ARG A 297 -4.87 -5.32 -0.30
C ARG A 297 -5.94 -4.63 -1.15
N ASP A 298 -7.19 -4.67 -0.70
CA ASP A 298 -8.37 -4.07 -1.34
C ASP A 298 -8.62 -4.57 -2.77
N ASN A 299 -8.76 -5.90 -2.85
CA ASN A 299 -9.03 -6.60 -4.09
C ASN A 299 -10.39 -7.31 -4.00
N VAL A 300 -11.16 -7.26 -5.08
CA VAL A 300 -12.30 -8.14 -5.32
C VAL A 300 -11.91 -9.06 -6.48
N SER A 301 -11.61 -10.31 -6.15
CA SER A 301 -11.11 -11.29 -7.11
C SER A 301 -12.13 -12.40 -7.34
N VAL A 302 -12.35 -12.78 -8.60
CA VAL A 302 -13.03 -14.02 -8.95
C VAL A 302 -11.98 -15.00 -9.44
N GLY A 303 -11.79 -16.07 -8.68
CA GLY A 303 -10.85 -17.13 -9.00
C GLY A 303 -11.57 -18.35 -9.53
N GLU A 304 -10.97 -19.01 -10.51
CA GLU A 304 -11.47 -20.24 -11.11
C GLU A 304 -10.34 -21.26 -11.28
N LEU A 305 -10.61 -22.53 -10.98
CA LEU A 305 -9.67 -23.64 -11.17
C LEU A 305 -10.38 -24.78 -11.91
N ALA A 306 -9.81 -25.17 -13.06
CA ALA A 306 -10.25 -26.29 -13.88
C ALA A 306 -9.46 -27.55 -13.51
N LEU A 307 -10.17 -28.66 -13.30
CA LEU A 307 -9.60 -29.95 -12.93
C LEU A 307 -10.13 -31.07 -13.83
N ASP A 308 -9.33 -32.12 -14.01
CA ASP A 308 -9.82 -33.39 -14.55
C ASP A 308 -10.52 -34.24 -13.46
N LYS A 309 -11.10 -35.37 -13.87
CA LYS A 309 -11.78 -36.33 -12.99
C LYS A 309 -10.90 -36.88 -11.88
N ASP A 310 -9.58 -36.86 -12.08
CA ASP A 310 -8.59 -37.36 -11.13
C ASP A 310 -8.02 -36.20 -10.28
N GLY A 311 -8.58 -35.00 -10.33
CA GLY A 311 -8.17 -33.85 -9.52
C GLY A 311 -6.81 -33.26 -9.90
N ASN A 312 -6.32 -33.49 -11.12
CA ASN A 312 -5.17 -32.77 -11.65
C ASN A 312 -5.60 -31.38 -12.15
N PHE A 313 -4.75 -30.37 -11.94
CA PHE A 313 -5.02 -28.99 -12.34
C PHE A 313 -4.75 -28.83 -13.83
N LEU A 314 -5.78 -28.40 -14.55
CA LEU A 314 -5.71 -28.18 -16.00
C LEU A 314 -5.50 -26.70 -16.33
N GLY A 315 -6.10 -25.80 -15.56
CA GLY A 315 -5.90 -24.38 -15.77
C GLY A 315 -6.51 -23.52 -14.67
N GLN A 316 -6.03 -22.28 -14.57
CA GLN A 316 -6.51 -21.30 -13.61
C GLN A 316 -6.83 -19.98 -14.30
N ARG A 317 -7.95 -19.36 -13.93
CA ARG A 317 -8.31 -18.02 -14.40
C ARG A 317 -8.65 -17.14 -13.21
N VAL A 318 -8.12 -15.92 -13.19
CA VAL A 318 -8.43 -14.95 -12.13
C VAL A 318 -8.76 -13.59 -12.73
N THR A 319 -9.94 -13.06 -12.42
CA THR A 319 -10.28 -11.66 -12.68
C THR A 319 -10.22 -10.89 -11.36
N THR A 320 -9.69 -9.68 -11.36
CA THR A 320 -9.55 -8.86 -10.15
C THR A 320 -9.88 -7.41 -10.44
N ILE A 321 -10.74 -6.83 -9.60
CA ILE A 321 -10.89 -5.38 -9.48
C ILE A 321 -10.14 -4.95 -8.22
N ALA A 322 -9.16 -4.06 -8.36
CA ALA A 322 -8.29 -3.63 -7.26
C ALA A 322 -8.32 -2.11 -7.11
N SER A 323 -8.49 -1.62 -5.89
CA SER A 323 -8.54 -0.18 -5.63
C SER A 323 -7.14 0.43 -5.64
N VAL A 324 -6.94 1.53 -6.36
CA VAL A 324 -5.76 2.40 -6.19
C VAL A 324 -5.99 3.48 -5.12
N GLY A 325 -7.22 3.61 -4.59
CA GLY A 325 -7.67 4.75 -3.80
C GLY A 325 -8.00 5.97 -4.66
N ALA A 326 -8.07 7.17 -4.07
CA ALA A 326 -8.46 8.35 -4.82
C ALA A 326 -7.30 8.96 -5.63
N TYR A 327 -6.06 8.61 -5.29
CA TYR A 327 -4.84 9.06 -5.97
C TYR A 327 -3.88 7.88 -6.16
N LEU A 328 -3.12 7.90 -7.26
CA LEU A 328 -2.12 6.88 -7.56
C LEU A 328 -0.73 7.31 -7.06
N MET A 329 -0.30 6.77 -5.92
CA MET A 329 1.09 6.93 -5.45
C MET A 329 2.10 6.26 -6.40
N ALA A 330 3.36 6.73 -6.42
CA ALA A 330 4.39 6.29 -7.38
C ALA A 330 4.59 4.77 -7.51
N ALA A 331 4.63 4.01 -6.41
CA ALA A 331 4.67 2.55 -6.49
C ALA A 331 3.30 1.90 -6.16
N GLY A 332 2.21 2.69 -6.21
CA GLY A 332 0.82 2.26 -6.02
C GLY A 332 0.30 1.32 -7.11
N VAL A 333 0.98 1.22 -8.26
CA VAL A 333 0.65 0.21 -9.30
C VAL A 333 1.12 -1.20 -8.92
N ASN A 334 2.09 -1.34 -8.01
CA ASN A 334 2.77 -2.61 -7.75
C ASN A 334 1.93 -3.64 -6.96
N PRO A 335 1.17 -3.28 -5.91
CA PRO A 335 0.41 -4.23 -5.11
C PRO A 335 -0.52 -5.13 -5.91
N MET A 336 -1.07 -4.62 -7.03
CA MET A 336 -2.04 -5.34 -7.84
C MET A 336 -1.41 -6.34 -8.82
N VAL A 337 -0.12 -6.18 -9.17
CA VAL A 337 0.47 -6.88 -10.33
C VAL A 337 1.83 -7.51 -10.07
N ALA A 338 2.63 -7.00 -9.13
CA ALA A 338 4.04 -7.38 -8.99
C ALA A 338 4.24 -8.84 -8.62
N ASN A 339 3.28 -9.46 -7.92
CA ASN A 339 3.36 -10.83 -7.44
C ASN A 339 2.25 -11.75 -7.98
N LEU A 340 1.64 -11.42 -9.12
CA LEU A 340 0.60 -12.25 -9.72
C LEU A 340 1.08 -13.69 -10.00
N GLY A 341 2.35 -13.89 -10.34
CA GLY A 341 2.93 -15.23 -10.51
C GLY A 341 2.89 -16.14 -9.28
N THR A 342 2.55 -15.61 -8.09
CA THR A 342 2.25 -16.45 -6.92
C THR A 342 0.93 -17.22 -7.07
N LEU A 343 0.04 -16.83 -8.00
CA LEU A 343 -1.17 -17.60 -8.30
C LEU A 343 -0.86 -19.02 -8.80
N ALA A 344 0.30 -19.22 -9.45
CA ALA A 344 0.78 -20.55 -9.81
C ALA A 344 1.01 -21.46 -8.59
N GLY A 345 1.15 -20.88 -7.40
CA GLY A 345 1.42 -21.60 -6.16
C GLY A 345 2.70 -22.43 -6.27
N VAL A 346 2.70 -23.60 -5.66
CA VAL A 346 3.79 -24.59 -5.75
C VAL A 346 3.42 -25.75 -6.68
N TYR A 347 2.55 -25.46 -7.66
CA TYR A 347 1.85 -26.48 -8.44
C TYR A 347 2.22 -26.47 -9.92
N THR A 348 1.95 -27.57 -10.60
CA THR A 348 2.26 -27.81 -12.02
C THR A 348 1.13 -27.36 -12.95
N THR A 349 0.25 -26.45 -12.52
CA THR A 349 -0.89 -25.95 -13.31
C THR A 349 -0.41 -25.42 -14.67
N PRO A 350 -0.82 -26.04 -15.80
CA PRO A 350 -0.15 -25.83 -17.08
C PRO A 350 -0.59 -24.56 -17.81
N ALA A 351 -1.79 -24.04 -17.54
CA ALA A 351 -2.31 -22.83 -18.16
C ALA A 351 -2.89 -21.88 -17.10
N ILE A 352 -2.44 -20.63 -17.10
CA ILE A 352 -2.95 -19.61 -16.18
C ILE A 352 -3.20 -18.32 -16.97
N HIS A 353 -4.30 -17.65 -16.69
CA HIS A 353 -4.60 -16.32 -17.23
C HIS A 353 -5.17 -15.39 -16.14
N VAL A 354 -4.73 -14.12 -16.16
CA VAL A 354 -5.17 -13.10 -15.22
C VAL A 354 -5.64 -11.83 -15.93
N ASP A 355 -6.70 -11.23 -15.40
CA ASP A 355 -7.23 -9.93 -15.82
C ASP A 355 -7.41 -9.05 -14.58
N VAL A 356 -6.56 -8.03 -14.43
CA VAL A 356 -6.60 -7.09 -13.31
C VAL A 356 -7.03 -5.72 -13.83
N THR A 357 -8.09 -5.17 -13.25
CA THR A 357 -8.56 -3.80 -13.49
C THR A 357 -8.35 -2.98 -12.21
N ALA A 358 -7.49 -1.97 -12.29
CA ALA A 358 -7.19 -1.08 -11.17
C ALA A 358 -8.08 0.16 -11.24
N VAL A 359 -8.78 0.47 -10.15
CA VAL A 359 -9.88 1.46 -10.13
C VAL A 359 -9.67 2.54 -9.08
N PHE A 360 -10.05 3.77 -9.39
CA PHE A 360 -10.13 4.84 -8.42
C PHE A 360 -11.38 4.70 -7.55
N ALA A 361 -11.23 4.97 -6.25
CA ALA A 361 -12.35 5.05 -5.29
C ALA A 361 -12.05 6.14 -4.27
N ASN A 362 -13.07 6.77 -3.67
CA ASN A 362 -12.95 7.84 -2.67
C ASN A 362 -12.44 7.34 -1.31
N SER A 363 -11.22 6.81 -1.30
CA SER A 363 -10.56 6.16 -0.18
C SER A 363 -9.05 6.45 -0.21
N ASN A 364 -8.34 6.12 0.86
CA ASN A 364 -6.89 6.24 0.92
C ASN A 364 -6.20 5.52 -0.25
N PRO A 365 -5.05 6.01 -0.73
CA PRO A 365 -4.26 5.28 -1.72
C PRO A 365 -3.87 3.89 -1.21
N THR A 366 -3.71 2.93 -2.12
CA THR A 366 -3.17 1.61 -1.79
C THR A 366 -1.69 1.49 -2.15
N ARG A 367 -0.96 0.74 -1.33
CA ARG A 367 0.49 0.57 -1.36
C ARG A 367 0.91 -0.85 -0.94
N PRO A 368 2.17 -1.24 -1.20
CA PRO A 368 2.75 -2.46 -0.67
C PRO A 368 2.64 -2.54 0.85
N TYR A 369 1.95 -3.56 1.32
CA TYR A 369 2.00 -3.98 2.71
C TYR A 369 2.44 -5.45 2.75
N ARG A 370 3.64 -5.75 3.25
CA ARG A 370 4.24 -7.11 3.35
C ARG A 370 3.84 -8.08 2.23
N GLY A 371 4.62 -8.13 1.16
CA GLY A 371 4.45 -9.10 0.06
C GLY A 371 3.76 -8.58 -1.20
N ALA A 372 3.09 -7.42 -1.16
CA ALA A 372 2.61 -6.67 -2.33
C ALA A 372 1.93 -7.53 -3.42
N GLY A 373 0.71 -8.02 -3.18
CA GLY A 373 0.00 -8.90 -4.10
C GLY A 373 0.22 -10.40 -3.83
N ARG A 374 1.33 -10.76 -3.16
CA ARG A 374 1.64 -12.16 -2.83
C ARG A 374 0.61 -12.78 -1.87
N PRO A 375 0.20 -12.13 -0.77
CA PRO A 375 -0.84 -12.67 0.10
C PRO A 375 -2.17 -12.90 -0.62
N GLU A 376 -2.56 -11.99 -1.50
CA GLU A 376 -3.78 -12.04 -2.28
C GLU A 376 -3.77 -13.23 -3.25
N ALA A 377 -2.69 -13.36 -4.01
CA ALA A 377 -2.46 -14.46 -4.93
C ALA A 377 -2.45 -15.82 -4.20
N ALA A 378 -1.68 -15.95 -3.11
CA ALA A 378 -1.61 -17.18 -2.33
C ALA A 378 -2.97 -17.55 -1.72
N TYR A 379 -3.73 -16.57 -1.23
CA TYR A 379 -5.07 -16.80 -0.70
C TYR A 379 -6.00 -17.35 -1.77
N VAL A 380 -6.04 -16.75 -2.97
CA VAL A 380 -6.92 -17.20 -4.06
C VAL A 380 -6.64 -18.65 -4.45
N ILE A 381 -5.39 -19.00 -4.77
CA ILE A 381 -5.07 -20.38 -5.21
C ILE A 381 -5.34 -21.42 -4.11
N GLU A 382 -4.90 -21.18 -2.87
CA GLU A 382 -5.07 -22.15 -1.79
C GLU A 382 -6.54 -22.36 -1.41
N ARG A 383 -7.37 -21.31 -1.50
CA ARG A 383 -8.81 -21.41 -1.25
C ARG A 383 -9.56 -22.13 -2.36
N LEU A 384 -9.15 -21.96 -3.62
CA LEU A 384 -9.70 -22.72 -4.74
C LEU A 384 -9.38 -24.22 -4.59
N ILE A 385 -8.14 -24.56 -4.22
CA ILE A 385 -7.72 -25.96 -4.01
C ILE A 385 -8.50 -26.60 -2.85
N ASP A 386 -8.67 -25.89 -1.74
CA ASP A 386 -9.47 -26.38 -0.61
C ASP A 386 -10.95 -26.57 -0.94
N THR A 387 -11.47 -25.83 -1.92
CA THR A 387 -12.85 -25.97 -2.40
C THR A 387 -12.94 -27.15 -3.37
N ALA A 388 -11.99 -27.29 -4.31
CA ALA A 388 -11.90 -28.44 -5.18
C ALA A 388 -11.76 -29.77 -4.42
N ALA A 389 -10.94 -29.78 -3.36
CA ALA A 389 -10.80 -30.92 -2.45
C ALA A 389 -12.16 -31.34 -1.85
N ARG A 390 -12.94 -30.37 -1.38
CA ARG A 390 -14.27 -30.64 -0.79
C ARG A 390 -15.26 -31.14 -1.83
N ASP A 391 -15.32 -30.48 -2.99
CA ASP A 391 -16.29 -30.81 -4.04
C ASP A 391 -16.06 -32.21 -4.63
N LEU A 392 -14.78 -32.59 -4.80
CA LEU A 392 -14.39 -33.89 -5.34
C LEU A 392 -14.27 -34.98 -4.26
N GLY A 393 -14.39 -34.64 -2.98
CA GLY A 393 -14.18 -35.57 -1.87
C GLY A 393 -12.73 -36.10 -1.76
N ILE A 394 -11.75 -35.32 -2.24
CA ILE A 394 -10.33 -35.65 -2.17
C ILE A 394 -9.72 -35.00 -0.93
N ASP A 395 -8.87 -35.72 -0.22
CA ASP A 395 -8.12 -35.14 0.91
C ASP A 395 -7.29 -33.92 0.48
N ARG A 396 -7.21 -32.91 1.35
CA ARG A 396 -6.56 -31.62 1.05
C ARG A 396 -5.05 -31.72 0.88
N VAL A 397 -4.40 -32.68 1.53
CA VAL A 397 -2.98 -32.97 1.33
C VAL A 397 -2.81 -33.75 0.03
N ALA A 398 -3.67 -34.75 -0.21
CA ALA A 398 -3.59 -35.59 -1.40
C ALA A 398 -3.72 -34.80 -2.71
N ILE A 399 -4.69 -33.89 -2.82
CA ILE A 399 -4.86 -33.06 -4.03
C ILE A 399 -3.67 -32.13 -4.27
N ARG A 400 -3.04 -31.63 -3.20
CA ARG A 400 -1.83 -30.78 -3.30
C ARG A 400 -0.62 -31.59 -3.75
N ARG A 401 -0.36 -32.75 -3.13
CA ARG A 401 0.73 -33.65 -3.55
C ARG A 401 0.64 -34.02 -5.02
N ARG A 402 -0.57 -34.37 -5.48
CA ARG A 402 -0.83 -34.76 -6.87
C ARG A 402 -0.40 -33.69 -7.89
N ASN A 403 -0.50 -32.43 -7.51
CA ASN A 403 -0.23 -31.29 -8.41
C ASN A 403 1.06 -30.55 -8.08
N MET A 404 1.86 -31.04 -7.13
CA MET A 404 3.04 -30.32 -6.64
C MET A 404 4.18 -30.38 -7.66
N ILE A 405 4.96 -29.29 -7.76
CA ILE A 405 6.18 -29.27 -8.57
C ILE A 405 7.20 -30.23 -7.92
N PRO A 406 7.71 -31.26 -8.64
CA PRO A 406 8.68 -32.17 -8.07
C PRO A 406 10.07 -31.53 -7.98
N THR A 407 10.85 -31.94 -6.98
CA THR A 407 12.15 -31.36 -6.63
C THR A 407 13.18 -31.42 -7.78
N ASP A 408 13.08 -32.42 -8.66
CA ASP A 408 13.95 -32.60 -9.82
C ASP A 408 13.55 -31.75 -11.04
N ALA A 409 12.41 -31.04 -10.99
CA ALA A 409 11.96 -30.14 -12.05
C ALA A 409 12.60 -28.73 -12.00
N PHE A 410 13.33 -28.42 -10.92
CA PHE A 410 13.93 -27.09 -10.76
C PHE A 410 15.21 -26.91 -11.59
N PRO A 411 15.44 -25.71 -12.16
CA PRO A 411 14.60 -24.52 -12.08
C PRO A 411 13.33 -24.64 -12.94
N TYR A 412 12.18 -24.30 -12.36
CA TYR A 412 10.86 -24.56 -12.96
C TYR A 412 10.21 -23.28 -13.48
N GLN A 413 9.84 -23.25 -14.76
CA GLN A 413 9.07 -22.14 -15.34
C GLN A 413 7.58 -22.37 -15.06
N THR A 414 6.97 -21.49 -14.26
CA THR A 414 5.53 -21.53 -14.04
C THR A 414 4.77 -21.00 -15.25
N ALA A 415 3.47 -21.32 -15.34
CA ALA A 415 2.58 -20.78 -16.36
C ALA A 415 2.27 -19.28 -16.20
N LEU A 416 2.73 -18.62 -15.12
CA LEU A 416 2.51 -17.19 -14.90
C LEU A 416 3.71 -16.49 -14.25
N THR A 417 4.35 -15.61 -15.02
CA THR A 417 5.38 -14.63 -14.60
C THR A 417 6.72 -15.23 -14.13
N PHE A 418 6.74 -16.12 -13.15
CA PHE A 418 7.96 -16.46 -12.43
C PHE A 418 8.62 -17.77 -12.90
N LYS A 419 9.95 -17.76 -12.94
CA LYS A 419 10.77 -18.96 -13.00
C LYS A 419 11.30 -19.23 -11.59
N TYR A 420 10.89 -20.34 -10.99
CA TYR A 420 11.35 -20.73 -9.67
C TYR A 420 12.74 -21.34 -9.77
N ASP A 421 13.59 -20.98 -8.82
CA ASP A 421 15.00 -21.38 -8.77
C ASP A 421 15.18 -22.77 -8.17
N SER A 422 14.51 -23.06 -7.05
CA SER A 422 14.59 -24.32 -6.30
C SER A 422 13.37 -24.53 -5.39
N GLY A 423 13.15 -25.76 -4.95
CA GLY A 423 12.12 -26.08 -3.97
C GLY A 423 12.11 -27.56 -3.61
N ASP A 424 11.86 -27.87 -2.33
CA ASP A 424 11.58 -29.23 -1.84
C ASP A 424 10.28 -29.21 -1.04
N PHE A 425 9.18 -29.03 -1.77
CA PHE A 425 7.89 -28.69 -1.19
C PHE A 425 7.22 -29.87 -0.48
N GLU A 426 7.41 -31.09 -0.98
CA GLU A 426 6.84 -32.30 -0.37
C GLU A 426 7.46 -32.55 1.00
N THR A 427 8.79 -32.44 1.12
CA THR A 427 9.48 -32.56 2.41
C THR A 427 8.99 -31.51 3.41
N ILE A 428 8.81 -30.25 2.98
CA ILE A 428 8.28 -29.17 3.85
C ILE A 428 6.84 -29.49 4.30
N MET A 429 6.00 -29.98 3.39
CA MET A 429 4.62 -30.34 3.71
C MET A 429 4.56 -31.53 4.69
N ASP A 430 5.39 -32.55 4.52
CA ASP A 430 5.47 -33.70 5.42
C ASP A 430 5.87 -33.27 6.84
N GLN A 431 6.88 -32.42 6.94
CA GLN A 431 7.31 -31.84 8.21
C GLN A 431 6.20 -31.02 8.87
N ALA A 432 5.46 -30.23 8.09
CA ALA A 432 4.35 -29.44 8.60
C ALA A 432 3.20 -30.31 9.11
N ILE A 433 2.83 -31.37 8.37
CA ILE A 433 1.79 -32.33 8.75
C ILE A 433 2.15 -33.03 10.05
N ALA A 434 3.39 -33.51 10.17
CA ALA A 434 3.89 -34.18 11.37
C ALA A 434 3.90 -33.22 12.57
N THR A 435 4.43 -32.01 12.39
CA THR A 435 4.53 -30.99 13.46
C THR A 435 3.16 -30.53 13.95
N ALA A 436 2.19 -30.42 13.03
CA ALA A 436 0.84 -29.99 13.36
C ALA A 436 -0.02 -31.08 14.02
N ASP A 437 0.46 -32.33 14.10
CA ASP A 437 -0.34 -33.51 14.48
C ASP A 437 -1.67 -33.54 13.71
N TYR A 438 -1.56 -33.58 12.37
CA TYR A 438 -2.74 -33.56 11.50
C TYR A 438 -3.67 -34.75 11.77
N ALA A 439 -3.11 -35.95 11.98
CA ALA A 439 -3.89 -37.16 12.26
C ALA A 439 -4.66 -37.07 13.59
N GLY A 440 -4.11 -36.39 14.61
CA GLY A 440 -4.78 -36.16 15.89
C GLY A 440 -5.78 -35.00 15.89
N PHE A 441 -6.01 -34.30 14.77
CA PHE A 441 -6.87 -33.11 14.72
C PHE A 441 -8.30 -33.37 15.22
N GLU A 442 -8.97 -34.43 14.76
CA GLU A 442 -10.35 -34.71 15.17
C GLU A 442 -10.47 -35.04 16.66
N ALA A 443 -9.47 -35.73 17.24
CA ALA A 443 -9.41 -35.96 18.67
C ALA A 443 -9.25 -34.64 19.45
N ARG A 444 -8.37 -33.74 19.01
CA ARG A 444 -8.20 -32.40 19.60
C ARG A 444 -9.46 -31.54 19.46
N ARG A 445 -10.17 -31.65 18.33
CA ARG A 445 -11.43 -30.95 18.09
C ARG A 445 -12.52 -31.43 19.05
N ALA A 446 -12.70 -32.74 19.20
CA ALA A 446 -13.68 -33.31 20.14
C ALA A 446 -13.37 -32.93 21.60
N GLU A 447 -12.08 -32.96 21.98
CA GLU A 447 -11.60 -32.51 23.29
C GLU A 447 -11.92 -31.03 23.54
N ALA A 448 -11.65 -30.16 22.57
CA ALA A 448 -11.95 -28.73 22.66
C ALA A 448 -13.46 -28.46 22.78
N ALA A 449 -14.29 -29.20 22.04
CA ALA A 449 -15.75 -29.13 22.16
C ALA A 449 -16.23 -29.54 23.57
N ALA A 450 -15.67 -30.62 24.14
CA ALA A 450 -15.99 -31.06 25.50
C ALA A 450 -15.63 -30.01 26.58
N ARG A 451 -14.69 -29.09 26.30
CA ARG A 451 -14.34 -27.96 27.16
C ARG A 451 -15.03 -26.63 26.78
N GLY A 452 -15.97 -26.63 25.85
CA GLY A 452 -16.72 -25.43 25.44
C GLY A 452 -15.87 -24.38 24.74
N ARG A 453 -14.87 -24.81 23.95
CA ARG A 453 -13.94 -23.92 23.23
C ARG A 453 -14.19 -23.86 21.72
N LEU A 454 -15.29 -24.45 21.24
CA LEU A 454 -15.71 -24.48 19.82
C LEU A 454 -17.18 -24.11 19.66
#